data_AF-A0A4Y2U0E3-F1
#
_entry.id   AF-A0A4Y2U0E3-F1
#
_cell.length_a   1.000
_cell.length_b   1.000
_cell.length_c   1.000
_cell.angle_alpha   90.00
_cell.angle_beta   90.00
_cell.angle_gamma   90.00
#
_symmetry.space_group_name_H-M   'P 1'
#
loop_
_entity.id
_entity.type
_entity.pdbx_description
1 polymer ?
#
loop_
_entity_poly.entity_id
_entity_poly.type
_entity_poly.pdbx_seq_one_letter_code
_entity_poly.pdbx_strand_id
1 'polypeptide(L)'
;MDYLEGWLDGVKVNDFETLKNLMITDQMKRCVSPEVKYHFLDEWGKCVDPSELAGKYESVRSASKSHFPKVPELKPCEKIRSEKRA
;
A
#
# COMPACT_ATOMS: atom_id res chain seq x y z
N MET A 1 2.28 6.60 -32.99
CA MET A 1 2.96 5.96 -31.83
C MET A 1 2.82 6.88 -30.61
N ASP A 2 1.72 7.60 -30.50
CA ASP A 2 1.79 8.97 -29.94
C ASP A 2 1.25 9.06 -28.51
N TYR A 3 0.70 7.95 -27.99
CA TYR A 3 0.19 7.90 -26.62
C TYR A 3 1.31 7.89 -25.59
N LEU A 4 2.35 7.06 -25.80
CA LEU A 4 3.47 6.97 -24.87
C LEU A 4 4.25 8.29 -24.85
N GLU A 5 4.53 8.86 -26.02
CA GLU A 5 5.27 10.10 -26.16
C GLU A 5 4.50 11.28 -25.55
N GLY A 6 3.19 11.40 -25.81
CA GLY A 6 2.35 12.41 -25.17
C GLY A 6 2.22 12.23 -23.65
N TRP A 7 2.24 11.00 -23.16
CA TRP A 7 2.26 10.73 -21.72
C TRP A 7 3.60 11.12 -21.08
N LEU A 8 4.72 10.78 -21.72
CA LEU A 8 6.06 11.14 -21.25
C LEU A 8 6.26 12.66 -21.25
N ASP A 9 5.73 13.36 -22.26
CA ASP A 9 5.72 14.83 -22.33
C ASP A 9 4.87 15.44 -21.20
N GLY A 10 3.67 14.88 -20.96
CA GLY A 10 2.80 15.31 -19.85
C GLY A 10 3.42 15.15 -18.47
N VAL A 11 4.29 14.15 -18.30
CA VAL A 11 5.01 13.84 -17.05
C VAL A 11 6.42 14.46 -17.02
N LYS A 12 6.85 15.16 -18.09
CA LYS A 12 8.17 15.79 -18.25
C LYS A 12 9.34 14.83 -17.97
N VAL A 13 9.27 13.63 -18.55
CA VAL A 13 10.33 12.64 -18.41
C VAL A 13 11.48 13.00 -19.32
N ASN A 14 12.57 13.51 -18.74
CA ASN A 14 13.75 13.95 -19.50
C ASN A 14 14.92 12.95 -19.43
N ASP A 15 14.93 12.10 -18.39
CA ASP A 15 16.04 11.21 -18.06
C ASP A 15 15.59 9.76 -17.89
N PHE A 16 16.52 8.82 -18.10
CA PHE A 16 16.27 7.39 -17.90
C PHE A 16 15.87 7.06 -16.45
N GLU A 17 16.39 7.80 -15.48
CA GLU A 17 16.04 7.62 -14.08
C GLU A 17 14.57 7.95 -13.81
N THR A 18 14.08 9.09 -14.32
CA THR A 18 12.67 9.48 -14.22
C THR A 18 11.77 8.49 -14.95
N LEU A 19 12.21 7.98 -16.11
CA LEU A 19 11.48 6.94 -16.85
C LEU A 19 11.38 5.65 -16.02
N LYS A 20 12.48 5.20 -15.43
CA LYS A 20 12.51 4.00 -14.58
C LYS A 20 11.59 4.18 -13.36
N ASN A 21 11.64 5.33 -12.70
CA ASN A 21 10.75 5.63 -11.57
C ASN A 21 9.28 5.59 -12.01
N LEU A 22 8.94 6.23 -13.13
CA LEU A 22 7.60 6.20 -13.70
C LEU A 22 7.12 4.78 -13.99
N MET A 23 7.97 3.93 -14.58
CA MET A 23 7.62 2.53 -14.90
C MET A 23 7.40 1.68 -13.65
N ILE A 24 8.24 1.84 -12.62
CA ILE A 24 8.07 1.14 -11.33
C ILE A 24 6.78 1.62 -10.66
N THR A 25 6.55 2.93 -10.64
CA THR A 25 5.35 3.54 -10.08
C THR A 25 4.10 3.05 -10.81
N ASP A 26 4.09 2.94 -12.14
CA ASP A 26 2.97 2.39 -12.90
C ASP A 26 2.70 0.91 -12.56
N GLN A 27 3.75 0.10 -12.42
CA GLN A 27 3.59 -1.30 -11.97
C GLN A 27 3.02 -1.39 -10.56
N MET A 28 3.51 -0.56 -9.64
CA MET A 28 2.98 -0.48 -8.27
C MET A 28 1.50 -0.08 -8.29
N LYS A 29 1.13 0.91 -9.12
CA LYS A 29 -0.27 1.33 -9.30
C LYS A 29 -1.18 0.19 -9.76
N ARG A 30 -0.67 -0.77 -10.55
CA ARG A 30 -1.42 -1.98 -10.94
C ARG A 30 -1.56 -3.02 -9.83
N CYS A 31 -0.61 -3.06 -8.89
CA CYS A 31 -0.63 -3.98 -7.75
C CYS A 31 -1.44 -3.46 -6.56
N VAL A 32 -1.81 -2.18 -6.53
CA VAL A 32 -2.55 -1.57 -5.42
C VAL A 32 -4.05 -1.88 -5.52
N SER A 33 -4.64 -2.32 -4.40
CA SER A 33 -6.08 -2.59 -4.31
C SER A 33 -6.93 -1.35 -4.62
N PRO A 34 -8.13 -1.52 -5.21
CA PRO A 34 -8.98 -0.40 -5.63
C PRO A 34 -9.33 0.58 -4.50
N GLU A 35 -9.52 0.06 -3.28
CA GLU A 35 -9.85 0.86 -2.10
C GLU A 35 -8.80 1.94 -1.81
N VAL A 36 -7.52 1.58 -1.84
CA VAL A 36 -6.42 2.55 -1.68
C VAL A 36 -6.38 3.54 -2.84
N LYS A 37 -6.68 3.08 -4.06
CA LYS A 37 -6.72 3.95 -5.25
C LYS A 37 -7.80 5.03 -5.14
N TYR A 38 -8.98 4.71 -4.59
CA TYR A 38 -10.05 5.67 -4.39
C TYR A 38 -9.67 6.81 -3.43
N HIS A 39 -8.86 6.51 -2.40
CA HIS A 39 -8.40 7.52 -1.46
C HIS A 39 -7.47 8.58 -2.09
N PHE A 40 -6.82 8.26 -3.21
CA PHE A 40 -5.82 9.13 -3.83
C PHE A 40 -6.13 9.50 -5.29
N LEU A 41 -7.37 9.36 -5.76
CA LEU A 41 -7.72 9.56 -7.19
C LEU A 41 -7.17 10.87 -7.79
N ASP A 42 -7.29 11.99 -7.07
CA ASP A 42 -6.84 13.32 -7.52
C ASP A 42 -5.31 13.47 -7.54
N GLU A 43 -4.62 12.69 -6.72
CA GLU A 43 -3.16 12.68 -6.60
C GLU A 43 -2.51 11.53 -7.38
N TRP A 44 -3.30 10.54 -7.81
CA TRP A 44 -2.84 9.30 -8.41
C TRP A 44 -2.08 9.52 -9.72
N GLY A 45 -2.54 10.47 -10.53
CA GLY A 45 -1.89 10.85 -11.79
C GLY A 45 -0.57 11.62 -11.61
N LYS A 46 -0.35 12.21 -10.43
CA LYS A 46 0.81 13.07 -10.14
C LYS A 46 1.96 12.29 -9.49
N CYS A 47 1.67 11.12 -8.95
CA CYS A 47 2.67 10.28 -8.30
C CYS A 47 3.55 9.63 -9.37
N VAL A 48 4.78 10.13 -9.52
CA VAL A 48 5.82 9.61 -10.42
C VAL A 48 6.87 8.81 -9.67
N ASP A 49 7.03 9.13 -8.38
CA ASP A 49 8.05 8.55 -7.53
C ASP A 49 7.53 7.32 -6.79
N PRO A 50 8.21 6.16 -6.94
CA PRO A 50 7.74 4.92 -6.34
C PRO A 50 7.78 4.98 -4.81
N SER A 51 8.74 5.74 -4.25
CA SER A 51 8.87 5.96 -2.81
C SER A 51 7.70 6.74 -2.23
N GLU A 52 7.20 7.78 -2.94
CA GLU A 52 6.04 8.56 -2.49
C GLU A 52 4.78 7.67 -2.49
N LEU A 53 4.61 6.87 -3.54
CA LEU A 53 3.50 5.93 -3.64
C LEU A 53 3.55 4.86 -2.53
N ALA A 54 4.74 4.35 -2.21
CA ALA A 54 4.93 3.39 -1.12
C ALA A 54 4.52 3.99 0.24
N GLY A 55 4.96 5.22 0.55
CA GLY A 55 4.59 5.90 1.79
C GLY A 55 3.08 6.12 1.93
N LYS A 56 2.41 6.52 0.85
CA LYS A 56 0.95 6.66 0.80
C LYS A 56 0.22 5.33 1.03
N TYR A 57 0.71 4.26 0.40
CA TYR A 57 0.15 2.92 0.61
C TYR A 57 0.28 2.44 2.07
N GLU A 58 1.45 2.62 2.67
CA GLU A 58 1.66 2.30 4.09
C GLU A 58 0.81 3.14 5.02
N SER A 59 0.57 4.41 4.68
CA SER A 59 -0.34 5.29 5.44
C SER A 59 -1.77 4.76 5.45
N VAL A 60 -2.33 4.37 4.29
CA VAL A 60 -3.69 3.80 4.23
C VAL A 60 -3.76 2.44 4.93
N ARG A 61 -2.73 1.60 4.76
CA ARG A 61 -2.64 0.29 5.41
C ARG A 61 -2.49 0.38 6.94
N SER A 62 -1.77 1.38 7.43
CA SER A 62 -1.59 1.59 8.87
C SER A 62 -2.84 2.22 9.49
N ALA A 63 -3.51 3.14 8.80
CA ALA A 63 -4.79 3.69 9.21
C ALA A 63 -5.88 2.60 9.33
N SER A 64 -5.94 1.67 8.38
CA SER A 64 -6.86 0.52 8.44
C SER A 64 -6.49 -0.50 9.53
N LYS A 65 -5.19 -0.66 9.86
CA LYS A 65 -4.76 -1.43 11.04
C LYS A 65 -5.12 -0.78 12.38
N SER A 66 -5.20 0.55 12.44
CA SER A 66 -5.64 1.27 13.65
C SER A 66 -7.12 1.07 13.96
N HIS A 67 -7.93 0.60 13.01
CA HIS A 67 -9.34 0.30 13.23
C HIS A 67 -9.58 -1.12 13.76
N PHE A 68 -8.54 -1.97 13.82
CA PHE A 68 -8.61 -3.18 14.61
C PHE A 68 -8.11 -2.86 16.02
N PRO A 69 -9.00 -2.73 17.02
CA PRO A 69 -8.54 -2.76 18.40
C PRO A 69 -7.75 -4.06 18.57
N LYS A 70 -6.52 -3.94 19.06
CA LYS A 70 -5.71 -5.07 19.54
C LYS A 70 -6.65 -5.90 20.41
N VAL A 71 -7.01 -7.09 19.94
CA VAL A 71 -7.78 -8.06 20.74
C VAL A 71 -7.03 -8.19 22.06
N PRO A 72 -7.64 -7.86 23.22
CA PRO A 72 -6.96 -8.01 24.49
C PRO A 72 -6.54 -9.47 24.62
N GLU A 73 -5.25 -9.70 24.83
CA GLU A 73 -4.70 -11.04 25.09
C GLU A 73 -5.54 -11.68 26.19
N LEU A 74 -6.38 -12.65 25.81
CA LEU A 74 -7.15 -13.43 26.75
C LEU A 74 -6.16 -14.23 27.58
N LYS A 75 -6.01 -13.82 28.84
CA LYS A 75 -5.29 -14.51 29.90
C LYS A 75 -5.65 -16.00 29.83
N PRO A 76 -4.67 -16.93 29.85
CA PRO A 76 -4.99 -18.34 29.96
C PRO A 76 -5.78 -18.58 31.25
N CYS A 77 -7.03 -19.03 31.12
CA CYS A 77 -7.88 -19.38 32.25
C CYS A 77 -7.29 -20.60 32.95
N GLU A 78 -6.80 -20.42 34.17
CA GLU A 78 -6.36 -21.49 35.05
C GLU A 78 -7.49 -22.51 35.22
N LYS A 79 -7.31 -23.74 34.75
CA LYS A 79 -8.15 -24.87 35.12
C LYS A 79 -7.42 -25.71 36.15
N ILE A 80 -7.79 -25.46 37.40
CA ILE A 80 -7.37 -26.19 38.59
C ILE A 80 -8.14 -27.53 38.65
N ARG A 81 -7.38 -28.64 38.74
CA ARG A 81 -7.64 -29.96 39.38
C ARG A 81 -8.83 -30.80 38.84
N SER A 82 -8.74 -32.09 38.53
CA SER A 82 -8.45 -33.21 39.46
C SER A 82 -8.32 -34.57 38.74
N GLU A 83 -7.29 -35.34 39.11
CA GLU A 83 -7.25 -36.78 39.47
C GLU A 83 -8.18 -37.81 38.77
N LYS A 84 -7.58 -38.91 38.24
CA LYS A 84 -7.82 -40.31 38.69
C LYS A 84 -7.00 -41.38 37.91
N ARG A 85 -6.26 -42.18 38.70
CA ARG A 85 -5.90 -43.61 38.58
C ARG A 85 -5.46 -44.22 37.24
N ALA A 86 -4.25 -44.79 37.25
CA ALA A 86 -3.99 -46.18 36.84
C ALA A 86 -2.86 -46.72 37.72
#